data_AF-A0A402A1Z9-F1
#
_entry.id   AF-A0A402A1Z9-F1
#
_cell.length_a   1.000
_cell.length_b   1.000
_cell.length_c   1.000
_cell.angle_alpha   90.00
_cell.angle_beta   90.00
_cell.angle_gamma   90.00
#
_symmetry.space_group_name_H-M   'P 1'
#
loop_
_entity.id
_entity.type
_entity.pdbx_description
1 polymer ?
#
loop_
_entity_poly.entity_id
_entity_poly.type
_entity_poly.pdbx_seq_one_letter_code
_entity_poly.pdbx_strand_id
1 'polypeptide(L)'
;MALSFSPNDPKQMIVATMQQGIFTSQDAGETWSAENSGLPAGMTISGLTYDSGGNQVWAATSQGVYRLDRVQRTWTALNTGLPAGLAINCVQLASSQQGLIYAGAQRGFYRSTDAGQHWVSSKDSLAGTSVWSLLESDTVSLYAGTNVGVLQSRDGGETWSGFAHGLPMKEPVYALASGADANNQLFAAANNVYRYPGTSGDLTLSRLLPILLIVGFFVLLSLLIGRKRRRPVQLKKAPDEVK
;
A
#
# COMPACT_ATOMS: atom_id res chain seq x y z
N MET A 1 7.56 -6.42 -14.98
CA MET A 1 6.29 -6.82 -15.62
C MET A 1 5.18 -6.13 -14.86
N ALA A 2 4.23 -5.55 -15.57
CA ALA A 2 3.08 -4.89 -14.96
C ALA A 2 1.81 -5.23 -15.76
N LEU A 3 0.67 -5.24 -15.10
CA LEU A 3 -0.65 -5.42 -15.70
C LEU A 3 -1.56 -4.37 -15.08
N SER A 4 -2.37 -3.73 -15.91
CA SER A 4 -3.40 -2.81 -15.45
C SER A 4 -4.67 -2.97 -16.28
N PHE A 5 -5.81 -2.82 -15.63
CA PHE A 5 -7.13 -2.87 -16.26
C PHE A 5 -7.65 -1.45 -16.44
N SER A 6 -8.36 -1.20 -17.55
CA SER A 6 -9.07 0.06 -17.70
C SER A 6 -10.16 0.16 -16.62
N PRO A 7 -10.28 1.28 -15.92
CA PRO A 7 -11.32 1.48 -14.90
C PRO A 7 -12.74 1.53 -15.50
N ASN A 8 -12.85 1.82 -16.80
CA ASN A 8 -14.14 1.98 -17.49
C ASN A 8 -14.61 0.70 -18.20
N ASP A 9 -13.70 -0.22 -18.49
CA ASP A 9 -14.01 -1.46 -19.22
C ASP A 9 -13.01 -2.57 -18.85
N PRO A 10 -13.41 -3.58 -18.07
CA PRO A 10 -12.51 -4.64 -17.61
C PRO A 10 -12.02 -5.55 -18.75
N LYS A 11 -12.61 -5.48 -19.95
CA LYS A 11 -12.08 -6.19 -21.13
C LYS A 11 -10.83 -5.53 -21.69
N GLN A 12 -10.63 -4.25 -21.39
CA GLN A 12 -9.47 -3.50 -21.83
C GLN A 12 -8.35 -3.62 -20.80
N MET A 13 -7.20 -4.08 -21.25
CA MET A 13 -6.04 -4.30 -20.40
C MET A 13 -4.76 -3.90 -21.09
N ILE A 14 -3.79 -3.49 -20.28
CA ILE A 14 -2.45 -3.14 -20.72
C ILE A 14 -1.44 -3.94 -19.91
N VAL A 15 -0.47 -4.54 -20.60
CA VAL A 15 0.59 -5.33 -19.99
C VAL A 15 1.95 -4.83 -20.43
N ALA A 16 2.88 -4.84 -19.50
CA ALA A 16 4.29 -4.60 -19.73
C ALA A 16 5.07 -5.90 -19.54
N THR A 17 5.81 -6.27 -20.58
CA THR A 17 6.71 -7.43 -20.60
C THR A 17 8.14 -6.99 -20.30
N MET A 18 9.01 -7.94 -19.93
CA MET A 18 10.41 -7.60 -19.58
C MET A 18 11.26 -7.12 -20.76
N GLN A 19 10.92 -7.52 -22.00
CA GLN A 19 11.80 -7.31 -23.16
C GLN A 19 11.07 -6.88 -24.44
N GLN A 20 9.75 -7.06 -24.53
CA GLN A 20 8.98 -6.78 -25.74
C GLN A 20 8.10 -5.52 -25.59
N GLY A 21 8.30 -4.77 -24.50
CA GLY A 21 7.57 -3.55 -24.21
C GLY A 21 6.14 -3.81 -23.77
N ILE A 22 5.23 -2.97 -24.24
CA ILE A 22 3.84 -2.87 -23.82
C ILE A 22 2.90 -3.45 -24.89
N PHE A 23 1.89 -4.19 -24.42
CA PHE A 23 0.81 -4.72 -25.24
C PHE A 23 -0.53 -4.34 -24.64
N THR A 24 -1.52 -4.10 -25.51
CA THR A 24 -2.91 -3.87 -25.12
C THR A 24 -3.84 -4.90 -25.72
N SER A 25 -4.87 -5.25 -24.95
CA SER A 25 -6.00 -6.07 -25.39
C SER A 25 -7.30 -5.28 -25.19
N GLN A 26 -8.27 -5.52 -26.07
CA GLN A 26 -9.60 -4.91 -26.06
C GLN A 26 -10.72 -5.94 -25.81
N ASP A 27 -10.34 -7.21 -25.67
CA ASP A 27 -11.22 -8.37 -25.73
C ASP A 27 -10.91 -9.37 -24.61
N ALA A 28 -10.68 -8.85 -23.41
CA ALA A 28 -10.42 -9.66 -22.21
C ALA A 28 -9.18 -10.58 -22.32
N GLY A 29 -8.20 -10.20 -23.15
CA GLY A 29 -6.95 -10.93 -23.33
C GLY A 29 -6.99 -11.99 -24.44
N GLU A 30 -8.05 -12.06 -25.24
CA GLU A 30 -8.14 -12.97 -26.39
C GLU A 30 -7.14 -12.58 -27.48
N THR A 31 -6.99 -11.29 -27.78
CA THR A 31 -6.01 -10.77 -28.72
C THR A 31 -5.20 -9.62 -28.13
N TRP A 32 -3.97 -9.45 -28.65
CA TRP A 32 -3.01 -8.49 -28.15
C TRP A 32 -2.35 -7.73 -29.29
N SER A 33 -2.21 -6.41 -29.12
CA SER A 33 -1.50 -5.54 -30.04
C SER A 33 -0.35 -4.83 -29.32
N ALA A 34 0.82 -4.75 -29.96
CA ALA A 34 1.95 -4.03 -29.40
C ALA A 34 1.68 -2.51 -29.45
N GLU A 35 1.98 -1.81 -28.35
CA GLU A 35 1.78 -0.37 -28.20
C GLU A 35 3.07 0.29 -27.73
N ASN A 36 4.10 0.20 -28.57
CA ASN A 36 5.49 0.57 -28.24
C ASN A 36 5.99 1.86 -28.91
N SER A 37 5.16 2.50 -29.74
CA SER A 37 5.57 3.73 -30.45
C SER A 37 6.01 4.81 -29.46
N GLY A 38 7.18 5.42 -29.68
CA GLY A 38 7.76 6.43 -28.79
C GLY A 38 8.54 5.89 -27.58
N LEU A 39 8.49 4.57 -27.30
CA LEU A 39 9.35 3.94 -26.30
C LEU A 39 10.69 3.52 -26.92
N PRO A 40 11.82 3.76 -26.24
CA PRO A 40 13.10 3.19 -26.66
C PRO A 40 13.09 1.66 -26.65
N ALA A 41 13.79 1.06 -27.60
CA ALA A 41 13.89 -0.40 -27.73
C ALA A 41 14.58 -1.03 -26.51
N GLY A 42 14.06 -2.16 -26.03
CA GLY A 42 14.62 -2.90 -24.89
C GLY A 42 14.44 -2.22 -23.53
N MET A 43 13.64 -1.16 -23.45
CA MET A 43 13.34 -0.48 -22.20
C MET A 43 12.56 -1.38 -21.24
N THR A 44 13.00 -1.44 -19.98
CA THR A 44 12.26 -2.12 -18.92
C THR A 44 11.11 -1.23 -18.45
N ILE A 45 9.91 -1.80 -18.39
CA ILE A 45 8.74 -1.17 -17.79
C ILE A 45 8.47 -1.82 -16.44
N SER A 46 8.61 -1.01 -15.39
CA SER A 46 8.51 -1.41 -13.99
C SER A 46 7.07 -1.31 -13.49
N GLY A 47 6.29 -0.36 -14.01
CA GLY A 47 4.92 -0.09 -13.58
C GLY A 47 4.08 0.52 -14.69
N LEU A 48 2.77 0.24 -14.63
CA LEU A 48 1.75 0.80 -15.52
C LEU A 48 0.55 1.21 -14.67
N THR A 49 -0.02 2.38 -14.96
CA THR A 49 -1.20 2.87 -14.26
C THR A 49 -2.12 3.68 -15.17
N TYR A 50 -3.43 3.59 -14.91
CA TYR A 50 -4.43 4.47 -15.48
C TYR A 50 -4.71 5.64 -14.52
N ASP A 51 -5.19 6.76 -15.03
CA ASP A 51 -5.93 7.70 -14.18
C ASP A 51 -7.28 7.10 -13.77
N SER A 52 -7.91 7.68 -12.75
CA SER A 52 -9.22 7.24 -12.26
C SER A 52 -10.30 7.26 -13.36
N GLY A 53 -10.18 8.16 -14.34
CA GLY A 53 -11.08 8.26 -15.48
C GLY A 53 -10.73 7.37 -16.67
N GLY A 54 -9.63 6.59 -16.64
CA GLY A 54 -9.20 5.72 -17.74
C GLY A 54 -8.73 6.44 -19.02
N ASN A 55 -8.57 7.77 -18.97
CA ASN A 55 -8.19 8.63 -20.08
C ASN A 55 -6.68 8.68 -20.30
N GLN A 56 -5.89 8.52 -19.25
CA GLN A 56 -4.44 8.60 -19.28
C GLN A 56 -3.81 7.28 -18.89
N VAL A 57 -2.70 6.94 -19.55
CA VAL A 57 -1.88 5.78 -19.18
C VAL A 57 -0.45 6.23 -19.00
N TRP A 58 0.13 5.81 -17.89
CA TRP A 58 1.47 6.18 -17.47
C TRP A 58 2.33 4.94 -17.25
N ALA A 59 3.60 5.04 -17.62
CA ALA A 59 4.58 3.99 -17.48
C ALA A 59 5.77 4.47 -16.65
N ALA A 60 6.09 3.70 -15.62
CA ALA A 60 7.35 3.78 -14.90
C ALA A 60 8.39 2.92 -15.63
N THR A 61 9.53 3.50 -16.01
CA THR A 61 10.52 2.79 -16.82
C THR A 61 11.94 2.90 -16.23
N SER A 62 12.86 2.13 -16.79
CA SER A 62 14.29 2.23 -16.45
C SER A 62 14.94 3.57 -16.84
N GLN A 63 14.25 4.44 -17.58
CA GLN A 63 14.77 5.75 -18.01
C GLN A 63 13.74 6.88 -17.81
N GLY A 64 12.98 6.82 -16.72
CA GLY A 64 12.05 7.87 -16.33
C GLY A 64 10.59 7.48 -16.45
N VAL A 65 9.76 8.48 -16.72
CA VAL A 65 8.31 8.37 -16.80
C VAL A 65 7.85 8.66 -18.22
N TYR A 66 6.93 7.84 -18.72
CA TYR A 66 6.31 8.02 -20.02
C TYR A 66 4.79 8.08 -19.90
N ARG A 67 4.15 8.87 -20.75
CA ARG A 67 2.69 8.93 -20.87
C ARG A 67 2.26 8.59 -22.29
N LEU A 68 1.23 7.77 -22.41
CA LEU A 68 0.61 7.42 -23.69
C LEU A 68 -0.35 8.53 -24.13
N ASP A 69 -0.12 9.08 -25.32
CA ASP A 69 -1.15 9.79 -26.07
C ASP A 69 -2.07 8.76 -26.73
N ARG A 70 -3.33 8.70 -26.30
CA ARG A 70 -4.30 7.72 -26.79
C ARG A 70 -4.80 8.00 -28.21
N VAL A 71 -4.73 9.25 -28.65
CA VAL A 71 -5.15 9.66 -30.00
C VAL A 71 -4.04 9.36 -31.00
N GLN A 72 -2.82 9.78 -30.69
CA GLN A 72 -1.65 9.55 -31.54
C GLN A 72 -1.06 8.14 -31.39
N ARG A 73 -1.49 7.39 -30.36
CA ARG A 73 -0.98 6.07 -29.98
C ARG A 73 0.55 6.04 -29.85
N THR A 74 1.09 7.06 -29.17
CA THR A 74 2.53 7.22 -28.97
C THR A 74 2.86 7.58 -27.52
N TRP A 75 3.95 7.01 -27.02
CA TRP A 75 4.48 7.32 -25.69
C TRP A 75 5.40 8.54 -25.78
N THR A 76 5.21 9.47 -24.86
CA THR A 76 6.05 10.65 -24.72
C THR A 76 6.76 10.63 -23.38
N ALA A 77 8.07 10.88 -23.39
CA ALA A 77 8.87 10.99 -22.18
C ALA A 77 8.56 12.30 -21.45
N LEU A 78 8.34 12.23 -20.15
CA LEU A 78 7.99 13.36 -19.29
C LEU A 78 8.97 13.40 -18.11
N ASN A 79 10.21 13.80 -18.40
CA ASN A 79 11.36 13.60 -17.50
C ASN A 79 12.01 14.90 -16.99
N THR A 80 11.48 16.07 -17.32
CA THR A 80 12.09 17.33 -16.90
C THR A 80 12.11 17.42 -15.37
N GLY A 81 13.28 17.73 -14.79
CA GLY A 81 13.45 17.77 -13.32
C GLY A 81 13.80 16.42 -12.69
N LEU A 82 13.67 15.31 -13.41
CA LEU A 82 14.24 14.03 -12.99
C LEU A 82 15.74 13.97 -13.33
N PRO A 83 16.58 13.36 -12.46
CA PRO A 83 17.96 13.04 -12.82
C PRO A 83 18.03 12.16 -14.08
N ALA A 84 19.01 12.43 -14.94
CA ALA A 84 19.22 11.67 -16.16
C ALA A 84 19.47 10.18 -15.86
N GLY A 85 18.75 9.29 -16.55
CA GLY A 85 18.86 7.84 -16.36
C GLY A 85 18.28 7.31 -15.05
N LEU A 86 17.49 8.10 -14.32
CA LEU A 86 16.83 7.63 -13.11
C LEU A 86 15.77 6.56 -13.44
N ALA A 87 15.95 5.36 -12.88
CA ALA A 87 14.96 4.30 -12.95
C ALA A 87 13.77 4.59 -12.03
N ILE A 88 12.56 4.54 -12.60
CA ILE A 88 11.30 4.69 -11.90
C ILE A 88 10.71 3.30 -11.69
N ASN A 89 10.38 2.99 -10.44
CA ASN A 89 9.83 1.70 -10.06
C ASN A 89 8.30 1.70 -10.15
N CYS A 90 7.67 2.81 -9.73
CA CYS A 90 6.22 2.95 -9.74
C CYS A 90 5.82 4.40 -10.03
N VAL A 91 4.64 4.57 -10.62
CA VAL A 91 3.98 5.86 -10.83
C VAL A 91 2.57 5.74 -10.30
N GLN A 92 2.09 6.80 -9.65
CA GLN A 92 0.73 6.88 -9.16
C GLN A 92 0.18 8.28 -9.40
N LEU A 93 -1.04 8.37 -9.92
CA LEU A 93 -1.75 9.63 -10.10
C LEU A 93 -2.56 9.90 -8.83
N ALA A 94 -2.49 11.12 -8.31
CA ALA A 94 -3.26 11.50 -7.14
C ALA A 94 -4.74 11.66 -7.50
N SER A 95 -5.61 11.04 -6.72
CA SER A 95 -7.06 11.23 -6.78
C SER A 95 -7.49 12.58 -6.18
N SER A 96 -6.68 13.11 -5.26
CA SER A 96 -6.94 14.34 -4.51
C SER A 96 -6.75 15.62 -5.33
N GLN A 97 -5.92 15.60 -6.38
CA GLN A 97 -5.61 16.79 -7.17
C GLN A 97 -5.29 16.43 -8.62
N GLN A 98 -6.00 17.05 -9.56
CA GLN A 98 -5.72 16.89 -10.99
C GLN A 98 -4.32 17.42 -11.33
N GLY A 99 -3.56 16.61 -12.08
CA GLY A 99 -2.19 16.94 -12.49
C GLY A 99 -1.14 16.66 -11.43
N LEU A 100 -1.53 16.26 -10.21
CA LEU A 100 -0.59 15.79 -9.20
C LEU A 100 -0.25 14.31 -9.45
N ILE A 101 1.04 14.03 -9.63
CA ILE A 101 1.55 12.70 -9.96
C ILE A 101 2.76 12.41 -9.10
N TYR A 102 2.84 11.18 -8.64
CA TYR A 102 3.92 10.67 -7.80
C TYR A 102 4.73 9.62 -8.55
N ALA A 103 6.05 9.65 -8.36
CA ALA A 103 6.98 8.67 -8.90
C ALA A 103 7.89 8.14 -7.80
N GLY A 104 7.80 6.84 -7.54
CA GLY A 104 8.73 6.12 -6.70
C GLY A 104 9.90 5.63 -7.53
N ALA A 105 11.12 6.02 -7.16
CA ALA A 105 12.33 5.72 -7.92
C ALA A 105 13.28 4.79 -7.16
N GLN A 106 14.30 4.29 -7.84
CA GLN A 106 15.39 3.54 -7.19
C GLN A 106 16.16 4.40 -6.18
N ARG A 107 16.10 5.73 -6.30
CA ARG A 107 16.83 6.67 -5.44
C ARG A 107 15.94 7.88 -5.11
N GLY A 108 14.88 7.61 -4.37
CA GLY A 108 14.02 8.62 -3.78
C GLY A 108 12.61 8.67 -4.37
N PHE A 109 11.96 9.77 -4.07
CA PHE A 109 10.58 10.05 -4.45
C PHE A 109 10.51 11.41 -5.15
N TYR A 110 9.71 11.46 -6.20
CA TYR A 110 9.49 12.65 -6.99
C TYR A 110 8.00 12.88 -7.15
N ARG A 111 7.62 14.14 -7.26
CA ARG A 111 6.26 14.52 -7.61
C ARG A 111 6.23 15.62 -8.67
N SER A 112 5.14 15.68 -9.40
CA SER A 112 4.82 16.73 -10.35
C SER A 112 3.43 17.26 -10.04
N THR A 113 3.25 18.57 -10.08
CA THR A 113 1.94 19.23 -9.91
C THR A 113 1.37 19.74 -11.24
N ASP A 114 2.07 19.49 -12.35
CA ASP A 114 1.78 20.00 -13.69
C ASP A 114 1.61 18.87 -14.71
N ALA A 115 1.06 17.74 -14.27
CA ALA A 115 0.81 16.55 -15.10
C ALA A 115 2.07 15.98 -15.77
N GLY A 116 3.16 15.93 -15.01
CA GLY A 116 4.46 15.35 -15.36
C GLY A 116 5.37 16.25 -16.20
N GLN A 117 4.98 17.51 -16.46
CA GLN A 117 5.82 18.41 -17.25
C GLN A 117 7.11 18.78 -16.51
N HIS A 118 7.05 18.90 -15.17
CA HIS A 118 8.20 19.10 -14.31
C HIS A 118 8.08 18.28 -13.02
N TRP A 119 9.19 17.67 -12.62
CA TRP A 119 9.30 16.86 -11.40
C TRP A 119 10.21 17.52 -10.38
N VAL A 120 9.80 17.45 -9.12
CA VAL A 120 10.58 17.90 -7.96
C VAL A 120 10.71 16.76 -6.95
N SER A 121 11.85 16.68 -6.28
CA SER A 121 12.01 15.76 -5.14
C SER A 121 11.17 16.24 -3.94
N SER A 122 10.84 15.33 -3.03
CA SER A 122 10.29 15.71 -1.71
C SER A 122 11.29 16.58 -0.92
N LYS A 123 10.82 17.28 0.12
CA LYS A 123 11.70 18.06 1.01
C LYS A 123 12.68 17.17 1.77
N ASP A 124 12.21 16.01 2.20
CA ASP A 124 13.07 14.99 2.82
C ASP A 124 13.94 14.24 1.78
N SER A 125 13.71 14.48 0.49
CA SER A 125 14.31 13.87 -0.72
C SER A 125 14.19 12.35 -0.86
N LEU A 126 14.07 11.62 0.26
CA LEU A 126 14.25 10.17 0.35
C LEU A 126 15.52 9.70 -0.39
N ALA A 127 16.56 10.54 -0.45
CA ALA A 127 17.78 10.24 -1.18
C ALA A 127 18.42 8.95 -0.63
N GLY A 128 18.70 8.00 -1.53
CA GLY A 128 19.25 6.68 -1.16
C GLY A 128 18.20 5.66 -0.70
N THR A 129 16.94 6.03 -0.62
CA THR A 129 15.82 5.13 -0.37
C THR A 129 15.19 4.69 -1.69
N SER A 130 15.11 3.39 -1.93
CA SER A 130 14.33 2.85 -3.06
C SER A 130 12.86 2.85 -2.68
N VAL A 131 12.03 3.46 -3.52
CA VAL A 131 10.56 3.43 -3.38
C VAL A 131 10.02 2.48 -4.45
N TRP A 132 9.43 1.36 -4.04
CA TRP A 132 8.96 0.32 -4.97
C TRP A 132 7.46 0.37 -5.22
N SER A 133 6.69 0.80 -4.23
CA SER A 133 5.24 0.93 -4.34
C SER A 133 4.77 2.22 -3.67
N LEU A 134 3.71 2.78 -4.24
CA LEU A 134 2.98 3.91 -3.69
C LEU A 134 1.51 3.48 -3.57
N LEU A 135 0.85 4.00 -2.53
CA LEU A 135 -0.58 3.82 -2.34
C LEU A 135 -1.16 5.07 -1.68
N GLU A 136 -2.18 5.67 -2.30
CA GLU A 136 -2.95 6.76 -1.70
C GLU A 136 -4.17 6.13 -1.03
N SER A 137 -4.43 6.52 0.22
CA SER A 137 -5.66 6.15 0.92
C SER A 137 -6.75 7.17 0.68
N ASP A 138 -7.99 6.75 0.95
CA ASP A 138 -9.19 7.60 0.86
C ASP A 138 -9.10 8.86 1.75
N THR A 139 -8.27 8.81 2.80
CA THR A 139 -8.00 9.92 3.71
C THR A 139 -6.84 10.83 3.27
N VAL A 140 -6.45 10.79 1.99
CA VAL A 140 -5.38 11.62 1.39
C VAL A 140 -4.00 11.36 2.02
N SER A 141 -3.82 10.23 2.70
CA SER A 141 -2.48 9.81 3.12
C SER A 141 -1.81 9.05 1.98
N LEU A 142 -0.53 9.33 1.75
CA LEU A 142 0.28 8.61 0.78
C LEU A 142 1.22 7.68 1.54
N TYR A 143 1.20 6.40 1.18
CA TYR A 143 2.10 5.40 1.73
C TYR A 143 3.12 5.00 0.68
N ALA A 144 4.36 4.77 1.12
CA ALA A 144 5.44 4.28 0.29
C ALA A 144 5.99 2.97 0.86
N GLY A 145 6.02 1.93 0.03
CA GLY A 145 6.77 0.71 0.28
C GLY A 145 8.21 0.92 -0.15
N THR A 146 9.14 0.83 0.80
CA THR A 146 10.55 1.18 0.57
C THR A 146 11.50 0.08 1.02
N ASN A 147 12.79 0.22 0.72
CA ASN A 147 13.83 -0.66 1.24
C ASN A 147 14.05 -0.54 2.77
N VAL A 148 13.41 0.42 3.45
CA VAL A 148 13.52 0.64 4.90
C VAL A 148 12.18 0.45 5.64
N GLY A 149 11.15 -0.05 4.96
CA GLY A 149 9.81 -0.29 5.52
C GLY A 149 8.75 0.59 4.88
N VAL A 150 7.62 0.75 5.59
CA VAL A 150 6.52 1.62 5.16
C VAL A 150 6.76 3.04 5.66
N LEU A 151 6.72 4.01 4.74
CA LEU A 151 6.69 5.44 5.06
C LEU A 151 5.29 6.01 4.78
N GLN A 152 4.88 7.02 5.54
CA GLN A 152 3.64 7.77 5.36
C GLN A 152 3.95 9.25 5.16
N SER A 153 3.27 9.84 4.19
CA SER A 153 3.13 11.27 3.96
C SER A 153 1.68 11.69 4.19
N ARG A 154 1.47 12.88 4.75
CA ARG A 154 0.15 13.51 4.95
C ARG A 154 -0.01 14.85 4.23
N ASP A 155 0.97 15.22 3.42
CA ASP A 155 1.09 16.53 2.78
C ASP A 155 1.44 16.42 1.28
N GLY A 156 0.93 15.38 0.62
CA GLY A 156 1.13 15.20 -0.83
C GLY A 156 2.55 14.78 -1.23
N GLY A 157 3.25 14.09 -0.34
CA GLY A 157 4.60 13.56 -0.57
C GLY A 157 5.71 14.59 -0.33
N GLU A 158 5.41 15.71 0.32
CA GLU A 158 6.39 16.73 0.69
C GLU A 158 7.30 16.22 1.82
N THR A 159 6.70 15.64 2.87
CA THR A 159 7.42 15.10 4.02
C THR A 159 7.01 13.66 4.32
N TRP A 160 7.94 12.89 4.89
CA TRP A 160 7.78 11.45 5.11
C TRP A 160 8.16 11.06 6.53
N SER A 161 7.34 10.20 7.12
CA SER A 161 7.58 9.63 8.45
C SER A 161 7.41 8.11 8.42
N GLY A 162 8.11 7.41 9.31
CA GLY A 162 7.96 5.96 9.44
C GLY A 162 6.56 5.59 9.94
N PHE A 163 5.94 4.57 9.33
CA PHE A 163 4.61 4.09 9.72
C PHE A 163 4.69 2.84 10.62
N ALA A 164 4.80 3.06 11.93
CA ALA A 164 5.14 2.03 12.93
C ALA A 164 3.93 1.27 13.53
N HIS A 165 2.85 1.07 12.78
CA HIS A 165 1.59 0.52 13.31
C HIS A 165 1.41 -0.99 13.05
N GLY A 166 2.46 -1.77 13.25
CA GLY A 166 2.43 -3.22 12.99
C GLY A 166 2.75 -3.61 11.54
N LEU A 167 3.08 -2.61 10.70
CA LEU A 167 3.71 -2.83 9.41
C LEU A 167 5.25 -2.82 9.55
N PRO A 168 5.97 -3.39 8.58
CA PRO A 168 7.42 -3.52 8.63
C PRO A 168 8.18 -2.20 8.80
N MET A 169 9.17 -2.24 9.67
CA MET A 169 10.20 -1.21 9.81
C MET A 169 11.57 -1.86 9.63
N LYS A 170 12.46 -1.20 8.88
CA LYS A 170 13.84 -1.65 8.61
C LYS A 170 13.94 -2.95 7.80
N GLU A 171 12.91 -3.31 7.05
CA GLU A 171 12.99 -4.34 6.02
C GLU A 171 12.32 -3.87 4.71
N PRO A 172 12.72 -4.44 3.56
CA PRO A 172 12.11 -4.18 2.27
C PRO A 172 10.60 -4.41 2.22
N VAL A 173 9.82 -3.42 1.77
CA VAL A 173 8.39 -3.55 1.44
C VAL A 173 8.19 -3.30 -0.05
N TYR A 174 7.92 -4.38 -0.80
CA TYR A 174 7.86 -4.36 -2.26
C TYR A 174 6.51 -3.90 -2.81
N ALA A 175 5.41 -4.22 -2.13
CA ALA A 175 4.06 -3.86 -2.58
C ALA A 175 3.19 -3.41 -1.40
N LEU A 176 2.30 -2.47 -1.69
CA LEU A 176 1.24 -2.01 -0.81
C LEU A 176 -0.11 -2.19 -1.51
N ALA A 177 -1.15 -2.52 -0.74
CA ALA A 177 -2.51 -2.60 -1.24
C ALA A 177 -3.51 -2.14 -0.18
N SER A 178 -4.57 -1.45 -0.59
CA SER A 178 -5.72 -1.18 0.27
C SER A 178 -6.62 -2.42 0.36
N GLY A 179 -7.24 -2.63 1.51
CA GLY A 179 -8.32 -3.60 1.65
C GLY A 179 -9.60 -3.11 1.00
N ALA A 180 -10.46 -4.04 0.57
CA ALA A 180 -11.73 -3.74 -0.09
C ALA A 180 -12.85 -3.31 0.89
N ASP A 181 -12.57 -3.23 2.19
CA ASP A 181 -13.56 -2.92 3.22
C ASP A 181 -13.46 -1.46 3.69
N ALA A 182 -14.53 -0.97 4.31
CA ALA A 182 -14.61 0.39 4.84
C ALA A 182 -13.65 0.67 6.02
N ASN A 183 -12.80 -0.29 6.40
CA ASN A 183 -11.95 -0.21 7.59
C ASN A 183 -10.58 0.41 7.30
N ASN A 184 -10.37 0.96 6.10
CA ASN A 184 -9.12 1.58 5.67
C ASN A 184 -7.91 0.65 5.88
N GLN A 185 -8.10 -0.63 5.55
CA GLN A 185 -7.06 -1.63 5.71
C GLN A 185 -5.90 -1.40 4.74
N LEU A 186 -4.68 -1.60 5.22
CA LEU A 186 -3.45 -1.52 4.45
C LEU A 186 -2.72 -2.86 4.56
N PHE A 187 -2.39 -3.45 3.42
CA PHE A 187 -1.55 -4.63 3.31
C PHE A 187 -0.16 -4.24 2.81
N ALA A 188 0.87 -4.86 3.36
CA ALA A 188 2.26 -4.65 2.95
C ALA A 188 2.94 -5.99 2.68
N ALA A 189 3.46 -6.17 1.47
CA ALA A 189 4.24 -7.34 1.09
C ALA A 189 5.74 -7.06 1.26
N ALA A 190 6.36 -7.81 2.17
CA ALA A 190 7.79 -7.83 2.45
C ALA A 190 8.28 -9.29 2.36
N ASN A 191 9.15 -9.73 3.27
CA ASN A 191 9.43 -11.17 3.44
C ASN A 191 8.20 -11.96 3.92
N ASN A 192 7.21 -11.27 4.50
CA ASN A 192 5.89 -11.76 4.86
C ASN A 192 4.82 -10.79 4.36
N VAL A 193 3.54 -11.17 4.46
CA VAL A 193 2.41 -10.27 4.20
C VAL A 193 1.92 -9.68 5.51
N TYR A 194 1.87 -8.35 5.58
CA TYR A 194 1.42 -7.59 6.74
C TYR A 194 0.08 -6.91 6.53
N ARG A 195 -0.66 -6.69 7.61
CA ARG A 195 -1.95 -5.96 7.58
C ARG A 195 -2.03 -4.92 8.69
N TYR A 196 -2.70 -3.81 8.42
CA TYR A 196 -3.09 -2.76 9.37
C TYR A 196 -4.52 -2.29 9.08
N PRO A 197 -5.37 -1.95 10.07
CA PRO A 197 -5.19 -2.28 11.49
C PRO A 197 -5.17 -3.79 11.72
N GLY A 198 -4.52 -4.19 12.82
CA GLY A 198 -4.27 -5.59 13.16
C GLY A 198 -2.80 -5.96 12.99
N THR A 199 -2.48 -7.21 13.34
CA THR A 199 -1.14 -7.77 13.15
C THR A 199 -1.28 -9.04 12.35
N SER A 200 -0.61 -9.11 11.23
CA SER A 200 -0.33 -10.37 10.56
C SER A 200 0.66 -11.19 11.39
N GLY A 201 0.40 -12.49 11.48
CA GLY A 201 1.49 -13.47 11.38
C GLY A 201 2.28 -13.87 12.61
N ASP A 202 2.14 -13.29 13.81
CA ASP A 202 2.83 -13.86 14.99
C ASP A 202 2.11 -13.63 16.33
N LEU A 203 1.56 -14.73 16.87
CA LEU A 203 1.24 -14.87 18.29
C LEU A 203 2.53 -15.09 19.10
N THR A 204 3.39 -14.07 19.15
CA THR A 204 4.59 -14.15 19.98
C THR A 204 4.22 -14.11 21.47
N LEU A 205 4.98 -14.84 22.31
CA LEU A 205 4.78 -14.88 23.76
C LEU A 205 4.78 -13.48 24.40
N SER A 206 5.60 -12.58 23.88
CA SER A 206 5.65 -11.17 24.32
C SER A 206 4.35 -10.41 24.05
N ARG A 207 3.56 -10.81 23.03
CA ARG A 207 2.28 -10.20 22.69
C ARG A 207 1.10 -10.86 23.41
N LEU A 208 1.21 -12.13 23.76
CA LEU A 208 0.19 -12.85 24.53
C LEU A 208 0.25 -12.57 26.03
N LEU A 209 1.44 -12.26 26.57
CA LEU A 209 1.65 -12.07 28.01
C LEU A 209 0.70 -11.04 28.66
N PRO A 210 0.48 -9.84 28.09
CA PRO A 210 -0.44 -8.87 28.68
C PRO A 210 -1.89 -9.37 28.71
N ILE A 211 -2.33 -10.04 27.64
CA ILE A 211 -3.68 -10.60 27.52
C ILE A 211 -3.86 -11.75 28.52
N LEU A 212 -2.88 -12.64 28.61
CA LEU A 212 -2.88 -13.75 29.57
C LEU A 212 -2.86 -13.26 31.02
N LEU A 213 -2.14 -12.17 31.32
CA LEU A 213 -2.15 -11.55 32.65
C LEU A 213 -3.53 -10.95 32.99
N ILE A 214 -4.17 -10.27 32.04
CA ILE A 214 -5.52 -9.71 32.25
C ILE A 214 -6.54 -10.83 32.46
N VAL A 215 -6.55 -11.85 31.59
CA VAL A 215 -7.45 -13.00 31.73
C VAL A 215 -7.19 -13.73 33.05
N GLY A 216 -5.91 -13.97 33.38
CA GLY A 216 -5.50 -14.58 34.63
C GLY A 216 -5.97 -13.80 35.85
N PHE A 217 -5.84 -12.47 35.84
CA PHE A 217 -6.33 -11.59 36.91
C PHE A 217 -7.84 -11.73 37.12
N PHE A 218 -8.65 -11.69 36.05
CA PHE A 218 -10.10 -11.82 36.16
C PHE A 218 -10.55 -13.21 36.59
N VAL A 219 -9.88 -14.27 36.14
CA VAL A 219 -10.11 -15.63 36.63
C VAL A 219 -9.83 -15.70 38.13
N LEU A 220 -8.69 -15.18 38.59
CA LEU A 220 -8.33 -15.16 40.01
C LEU A 220 -9.34 -14.37 40.86
N LEU A 221 -9.76 -13.20 40.36
CA LEU A 221 -10.75 -12.34 40.99
C LEU A 221 -12.11 -13.04 41.13
N SER A 222 -12.55 -13.75 40.09
CA SER A 222 -13.81 -14.51 40.10
C SER A 222 -13.80 -15.65 41.13
N LEU A 223 -12.66 -16.33 41.28
CA LEU A 223 -12.48 -17.40 42.27
C LEU A 223 -12.48 -16.86 43.71
N LEU A 224 -11.89 -15.69 43.93
CA LEU A 224 -11.89 -15.01 45.23
C LEU A 224 -13.29 -14.52 45.63
N ILE A 225 -14.05 -14.00 44.68
CA ILE A 225 -15.44 -13.56 44.91
C ILE A 225 -16.37 -14.77 45.13
N GLY A 226 -16.18 -15.85 44.38
CA GLY A 226 -16.96 -17.10 44.50
C GLY A 226 -16.78 -17.80 45.86
N ARG A 227 -15.60 -17.73 46.47
CA ARG A 227 -15.33 -18.29 47.81
C ARG A 227 -16.05 -17.54 48.94
N LYS A 228 -16.32 -16.24 48.82
CA LYS A 228 -17.02 -15.47 49.86
C LYS A 228 -18.52 -15.76 49.96
N ARG A 229 -19.15 -16.35 48.94
CA ARG A 229 -20.61 -16.64 48.92
C ARG A 229 -21.01 -17.98 49.57
N ARG A 230 -20.06 -18.84 49.93
CA ARG A 230 -20.33 -20.13 50.61
C ARG A 230 -20.11 -20.03 52.12
N ARG A 231 -21.01 -19.35 52.86
CA ARG A 231 -21.20 -19.63 54.30
C ARG A 231 -22.52 -20.38 54.45
N PRO A 232 -22.54 -21.59 55.02
CA PRO A 232 -23.79 -22.32 55.24
C PRO A 232 -24.63 -21.57 56.30
N VAL A 233 -25.90 -21.34 55.98
CA VAL A 233 -26.90 -20.84 56.93
C VAL A 233 -27.11 -21.96 57.97
N GLN A 234 -26.80 -21.70 59.24
CA GLN A 234 -27.20 -22.62 60.32
C GLN A 234 -28.72 -22.52 60.49
N LEU A 235 -29.43 -23.58 60.09
CA LEU A 235 -30.84 -23.79 60.45
C LEU A 235 -30.93 -24.03 61.96
N LYS A 236 -31.51 -23.07 62.70
CA LYS A 236 -31.94 -23.28 64.08
C LYS A 236 -33.02 -24.38 64.10
N LYS A 237 -32.79 -25.47 64.83
CA LYS A 237 -33.82 -26.45 65.18
C LYS A 237 -34.90 -25.77 66.03
N ALA A 238 -36.17 -25.99 65.70
CA ALA A 238 -37.32 -25.62 66.52
C ALA A 238 -37.40 -26.52 67.78
N PRO A 239 -37.89 -26.02 68.92
CA PRO A 239 -38.09 -26.84 70.12
C PRO A 239 -39.37 -27.67 70.03
N ASP A 240 -39.29 -28.91 70.53
CA ASP A 240 -40.40 -29.86 70.62
C ASP A 240 -41.49 -29.34 71.58
N GLU A 241 -42.75 -29.32 71.13
CA GLU A 241 -43.92 -29.09 71.99
C GLU A 241 -44.33 -30.39 72.69
N VAL A 242 -44.49 -30.28 74.00
CA VAL A 242 -45.05 -31.30 74.90
C VAL A 242 -46.57 -31.24 74.85
N LYS A 243 -47.22 -32.38 74.62
CA LYS A 243 -48.44 -32.81 75.32
C LYS A 243 -48.61 -34.32 75.23
#